data_AF-A0A7X5N5P8-F1
#
_entry.id   AF-A0A7X5N5P8-F1
#
_cell.length_a   1.000
_cell.length_b   1.000
_cell.length_c   1.000
_cell.angle_alpha   90.00
_cell.angle_beta   90.00
_cell.angle_gamma   90.00
#
_symmetry.space_group_name_H-M   'P 1'
#
loop_
_entity.id
_entity.type
_entity.pdbx_description
1 polymer ?
#
loop_
_entity_poly.entity_id
_entity_poly.type
_entity_poly.pdbx_seq_one_letter_code
_entity_poly.pdbx_strand_id
1 'polypeptide(L)' 'MELKPQDLVVLYKQVAQAGQVWTYASLGEALGMSPSQVHRSVKRAVASGLALEKGRGEWETVRTALHEFAVHGVR' A
#
# COMPACT_ATOMS: atom_id res chain seq x y z
N MET A 1 -3.04 2.56 15.86
CA MET A 1 -3.24 1.73 14.65
C MET A 1 -1.92 1.03 14.38
N GLU A 2 -1.92 -0.29 14.18
CA GLU A 2 -0.71 -1.08 13.97
C GLU A 2 -0.57 -1.45 12.49
N LEU A 3 0.57 -1.12 11.88
CA LEU A 3 0.93 -1.56 10.54
C LEU A 3 1.29 -3.05 10.56
N LYS A 4 0.88 -3.78 9.53
CA LYS A 4 1.19 -5.20 9.36
C LYS A 4 2.25 -5.37 8.26
N PRO A 5 3.07 -6.43 8.29
CA PRO A 5 4.05 -6.70 7.22
C PRO A 5 3.43 -6.71 5.81
N GLN A 6 2.23 -7.27 5.66
CA GLN A 6 1.48 -7.27 4.41
C GLN A 6 1.14 -5.87 3.87
N ASP A 7 1.04 -4.86 4.73
CA ASP A 7 0.74 -3.49 4.31
C ASP A 7 1.88 -2.93 3.47
N LEU A 8 3.12 -3.22 3.87
CA LEU A 8 4.31 -2.82 3.13
C LEU A 8 4.38 -3.52 1.77
N VAL A 9 4.06 -4.82 1.72
CA VAL A 9 4.05 -5.58 0.46
C VAL A 9 3.08 -4.96 -0.55
N VAL A 10 1.89 -4.54 -0.09
CA VAL A 10 0.90 -3.83 -0.92
C VAL A 10 1.47 -2.54 -1.50
N LEU A 11 2.14 -1.72 -0.67
CA LEU A 11 2.76 -0.47 -1.12
C LEU A 11 3.92 -0.70 -2.09
N TYR A 12 4.82 -1.64 -1.78
CA TYR A 12 5.95 -1.96 -2.65
C TYR A 12 5.52 -2.49 -4.01
N LYS A 13 4.46 -3.31 -4.07
CA LYS A 13 3.94 -3.82 -5.34
C LYS A 13 3.41 -2.71 -6.24
N GLN A 14 2.78 -1.69 -5.66
CA GLN A 14 2.36 -0.50 -6.39
C GLN A 14 3.58 0.29 -6.90
N VAL A 15 4.55 0.55 -6.02
CA VAL A 15 5.77 1.32 -6.34
C VAL A 15 6.61 0.67 -7.44
N ALA A 16 6.75 -0.66 -7.40
CA ALA A 16 7.57 -1.45 -8.32
C ALA A 16 7.01 -1.49 -9.76
N GLN A 17 5.73 -1.17 -9.95
CA GLN A 17 5.08 -1.13 -11.27
C GLN A 17 4.52 0.28 -11.50
N ALA A 18 5.45 1.24 -11.56
CA ALA A 18 5.12 2.63 -11.83
C ALA A 18 4.35 2.74 -13.17
N GLY A 19 3.21 3.45 -13.14
CA GLY A 19 2.33 3.62 -14.31
C GLY A 19 1.21 2.60 -14.44
N GLN A 20 1.24 1.48 -13.71
CA GLN A 20 0.13 0.54 -13.66
C GLN A 20 -0.97 1.07 -12.73
N VAL A 21 -2.20 1.14 -13.25
CA VAL A 21 -3.38 1.43 -12.41
C VAL A 21 -3.83 0.15 -11.73
N TRP A 22 -3.96 0.20 -10.40
CA TRP A 22 -4.38 -0.93 -9.59
C TRP A 22 -5.79 -0.73 -9.07
N THR A 23 -6.66 -1.72 -9.31
CA THR A 23 -7.86 -1.89 -8.47
C THR A 23 -7.48 -2.74 -7.26
N TYR A 24 -8.27 -2.69 -6.19
CA TYR A 24 -8.05 -3.60 -5.05
C TYR A 24 -8.14 -5.07 -5.45
N ALA A 25 -8.93 -5.40 -6.47
CA ALA A 25 -9.07 -6.76 -6.97
C ALA A 25 -7.82 -7.23 -7.73
N SER A 26 -7.37 -6.45 -8.73
CA SER A 26 -6.19 -6.82 -9.51
C SER A 26 -4.90 -6.83 -8.69
N LEU A 27 -4.78 -5.92 -7.70
CA LEU A 27 -3.64 -5.93 -6.79
C LEU A 27 -3.70 -7.11 -5.82
N GLY A 28 -4.91 -7.49 -5.39
CA GLY A 28 -5.14 -8.67 -4.57
C GLY A 28 -4.71 -9.94 -5.29
N GLU A 29 -5.18 -10.13 -6.53
CA GLU A 29 -4.77 -11.24 -7.40
C GLU A 29 -3.25 -11.31 -7.56
N ALA A 30 -2.60 -10.18 -7.86
CA ALA A 30 -1.16 -10.10 -8.04
C ALA A 30 -0.32 -10.38 -6.76
N LEU A 31 -0.96 -10.37 -5.59
CA LEU A 31 -0.33 -10.61 -4.29
C LEU A 31 -0.84 -11.87 -3.58
N GLY A 32 -1.76 -12.63 -4.18
CA GLY A 32 -2.43 -13.74 -3.51
C GLY A 32 -3.27 -13.31 -2.29
N MET A 33 -3.80 -12.08 -2.30
CA MET A 33 -4.61 -11.50 -1.24
C MET A 33 -6.05 -11.28 -1.70
N SER A 34 -7.01 -11.37 -0.78
CA SER A 34 -8.39 -10.94 -1.11
C SER A 34 -8.45 -9.42 -1.33
N PRO A 35 -9.39 -8.90 -2.16
CA PRO A 35 -9.55 -7.46 -2.35
C PRO A 35 -9.80 -6.71 -1.03
N SER A 36 -10.52 -7.34 -0.10
CA SER A 36 -10.78 -6.78 1.23
C SER A 36 -9.51 -6.65 2.09
N GLN A 37 -8.56 -7.56 1.95
CA GLN A 37 -7.26 -7.47 2.63
C GLN A 37 -6.43 -6.34 2.07
N VAL A 38 -6.38 -6.17 0.75
CA VAL A 38 -5.68 -5.05 0.12
C VAL A 38 -6.30 -3.72 0.56
N HIS A 39 -7.63 -3.58 0.51
CA HIS A 39 -8.31 -2.37 0.95
C HIS A 39 -8.00 -2.03 2.42
N ARG A 40 -8.05 -3.01 3.34
CA ARG A 40 -7.68 -2.80 4.75
C ARG A 40 -6.21 -2.40 4.92
N SER A 41 -5.34 -2.91 4.07
CA SER A 41 -3.90 -2.58 4.09
C SER A 41 -3.67 -1.15 3.64
N VAL A 42 -4.30 -0.72 2.54
CA VAL A 42 -4.27 0.66 2.06
C VAL A 42 -4.84 1.62 3.09
N LYS A 43 -5.97 1.29 3.75
CA LYS A 43 -6.53 2.12 4.82
C LYS A 43 -5.55 2.35 5.98
N ARG A 44 -4.78 1.33 6.37
CA ARG A 44 -3.73 1.47 7.40
C ARG A 44 -2.54 2.29 6.89
N ALA A 45 -2.12 2.09 5.65
CA ALA A 45 -1.05 2.87 5.03
C ALA A 45 -1.40 4.37 4.93
N VAL A 46 -2.65 4.69 4.56
CA VAL A 46 -3.13 6.08 4.50
C VAL A 46 -3.13 6.71 5.89
N ALA A 47 -3.68 6.02 6.88
CA ALA A 47 -3.73 6.52 8.26
C ALA A 47 -2.34 6.62 8.94
N SER A 48 -1.30 5.99 8.37
CA SER A 48 0.09 6.11 8.82
C SER A 48 0.93 7.06 7.97
N GLY A 49 0.34 7.72 6.96
CA GLY A 49 1.04 8.66 6.08
C GLY A 49 1.95 8.00 5.03
N LEU A 50 1.91 6.67 4.90
CA LEU A 50 2.68 5.94 3.88
C LEU A 50 2.00 5.93 2.50
N ALA A 51 0.73 6.32 2.43
CA ALA A 51 -0.02 6.48 1.20
C ALA A 51 -0.97 7.67 1.29
N LEU A 52 -1.38 8.20 0.14
CA LEU A 52 -2.38 9.25 0.01
C LEU A 52 -3.58 8.70 -0.77
N GLU A 53 -4.78 8.97 -0.26
CA GLU A 53 -6.02 8.74 -1.02
C GLU A 53 -6.25 9.92 -1.96
N LYS A 54 -6.39 9.65 -3.26
CA LYS A 54 -6.60 10.67 -4.30
C LYS A 54 -8.07 10.82 -4.68
N GLY A 55 -8.86 9.79 -4.41
CA GLY A 55 -10.26 9.71 -4.79
C GLY A 55 -10.85 8.36 -4.44
N ARG A 56 -12.07 8.08 -4.87
CA ARG A 56 -12.79 6.86 -4.49
C ARG A 56 -12.09 5.60 -5.04
N GLY A 57 -11.31 4.94 -4.19
CA GLY A 57 -10.56 3.74 -4.57
C GLY A 57 -9.24 4.02 -5.27
N GLU A 58 -8.89 5.30 -5.47
CA GLU A 58 -7.61 5.73 -6.03
C GLU A 58 -6.67 6.18 -4.91
N TRP A 59 -5.45 5.66 -4.92
CA TRP A 59 -4.46 5.95 -3.91
C TRP A 59 -3.06 5.83 -4.49
N GLU A 60 -2.09 6.49 -3.85
CA GLU A 60 -0.69 6.44 -4.24
C GLU A 60 0.21 6.33 -3.01
N THR A 61 1.20 5.44 -3.07
CA THR A 61 2.25 5.34 -2.06
C THR A 61 3.11 6.59 -2.05
N VAL A 62 3.35 7.14 -0.85
CA VAL A 62 4.34 8.20 -0.65
C VAL A 62 5.72 7.56 -0.61
N ARG A 63 6.42 7.57 -1.75
CA ARG A 63 7.68 6.82 -1.95
C ARG A 63 8.76 7.19 -0.93
N THR A 64 8.90 8.48 -0.61
CA THR A 64 9.87 8.97 0.37
C THR A 64 9.54 8.50 1.77
N ALA A 65 8.29 8.60 2.20
CA ALA A 65 7.85 8.11 3.51
C ALA A 65 8.00 6.59 3.64
N LEU A 66 7.66 5.83 2.58
CA LEU A 66 7.88 4.38 2.55
C LEU A 66 9.37 4.03 2.68
N HIS A 67 10.25 4.77 2.01
CA HIS A 67 11.70 4.56 2.09
C HIS A 67 12.21 4.82 3.52
N GLU A 68 11.90 5.98 4.11
CA GLU A 68 12.32 6.29 5.49
C GLU A 68 11.79 5.25 6.48
N PHE A 69 10.54 4.83 6.33
CA PHE A 69 9.96 3.78 7.17
C PHE A 69 10.67 2.43 6.97
N ALA A 70 11.05 2.09 5.74
CA ALA A 70 11.78 0.85 5.45
C ALA A 70 13.14 0.78 6.13
N VAL A 71 13.88 1.89 6.12
CA VAL A 71 15.23 1.98 6.67
C VAL A 71 15.21 2.10 8.19
N HIS A 72 14.24 2.82 8.76
CA HIS A 72 14.27 3.22 10.16
C HIS A 72 13.11 2.66 11.02
N GLY A 73 11.98 2.34 10.40
CA GLY A 73 10.72 2.00 11.08
C GLY A 73 10.31 0.53 11.04
N VAL A 74 10.80 -0.25 10.07
CA VAL A 74 10.60 -1.71 10.03
C VAL A 74 11.45 -2.37 11.11
N ARG A 75 10.82 -3.23 11.92
CA ARG A 75 11.45 -3.97 13.01
C ARG A 75 10.93 -5.40 13.05
#